data_AF-A0A401Q902-F1
#
_entry.id   AF-A0A401Q902-F1
#
_cell.length_a   1.000
_cell.length_b   1.000
_cell.length_c   1.000
_cell.angle_alpha   90.00
_cell.angle_beta   90.00
_cell.angle_gamma   90.00
#
_symmetry.space_group_name_H-M   'P 1'
#
loop_
_entity.id
_entity.type
_entity.pdbx_description
1 polymer ?
#
loop_
_entity_poly.entity_id
_entity_poly.type
_entity_poly.pdbx_seq_one_letter_code
_entity_poly.pdbx_strand_id
1 'polypeptide(L)'
;GAALMVEDLPFALKLIFSTALKTFNETPFIKKSVKEILWGYDDPLVDFLNRVLPGILPFKGKFGLFVEMNNSNTGLFTVYTGANDITKVHLVDNWNGIKEVNYWHSEQCNMINGTAGEMWPPFMTPSDTLTFYSPDLCR
;
A
#
# COMPACT_ATOMS: atom_id res chain seq x y z
N GLY A 1 -10.81 -2.00 7.47
CA GLY A 1 -9.85 -0.88 7.58
C GLY A 1 -9.68 -0.48 9.04
N ALA A 2 -10.34 0.59 9.47
CA ALA A 2 -10.18 1.13 10.83
C ALA A 2 -10.41 0.12 11.97
N ALA A 3 -11.41 -0.77 11.85
CA ALA A 3 -11.68 -1.81 12.86
C ALA A 3 -10.50 -2.78 13.06
N LEU A 4 -9.82 -3.16 11.96
CA LEU A 4 -8.62 -4.01 12.02
C LEU A 4 -7.43 -3.26 12.63
N MET A 5 -7.26 -1.98 12.29
CA MET A 5 -6.18 -1.15 12.84
C MET A 5 -6.28 -0.99 14.37
N VAL A 6 -7.49 -1.06 14.94
CA VAL A 6 -7.72 -0.91 16.38
C VAL A 6 -7.95 -2.23 17.09
N GLU A 7 -7.90 -3.37 16.38
CA GLU A 7 -8.25 -4.68 16.91
C GLU A 7 -7.29 -5.13 18.03
N ASP A 8 -5.99 -4.91 17.85
CA ASP A 8 -4.97 -5.32 18.82
C ASP A 8 -4.63 -4.23 19.86
N LEU A 9 -5.33 -3.08 19.83
CA LEU A 9 -5.06 -2.00 20.77
C LEU A 9 -5.59 -2.30 22.18
N PRO A 10 -4.93 -1.75 23.23
CA PRO A 10 -5.43 -1.78 24.59
C PRO A 10 -6.87 -1.24 24.70
N PHE A 11 -7.62 -1.79 25.65
CA PHE A 11 -9.04 -1.43 25.87
C PHE A 11 -9.27 0.09 26.02
N ALA A 12 -8.40 0.79 26.73
CA ALA A 12 -8.49 2.24 26.90
C ALA A 12 -8.43 3.00 25.56
N LEU A 13 -7.57 2.58 24.62
CA LEU A 13 -7.46 3.20 23.30
C LEU A 13 -8.68 2.88 22.43
N LYS A 14 -9.22 1.66 22.52
CA LYS A 14 -10.48 1.30 21.87
C LYS A 14 -11.65 2.16 22.36
N LEU A 15 -11.70 2.46 23.66
CA LEU A 15 -12.71 3.34 24.24
C LEU A 15 -12.56 4.78 23.75
N ILE A 16 -11.33 5.31 23.71
CA ILE A 16 -11.02 6.64 23.17
C ILE A 16 -11.47 6.73 21.70
N PHE A 17 -11.08 5.75 20.87
CA PHE A 17 -11.46 5.70 19.46
C PHE A 17 -12.99 5.64 19.27
N SER A 18 -13.67 4.76 20.00
CA SER A 18 -15.13 4.63 19.95
C SER A 18 -15.84 5.92 20.36
N THR A 19 -15.32 6.60 21.38
CA THR A 19 -15.85 7.89 21.84
C THR A 19 -15.61 8.98 20.80
N ALA A 20 -14.44 9.00 20.17
CA ALA A 20 -14.11 9.95 19.11
C ALA A 20 -15.06 9.80 17.91
N LEU A 21 -15.27 8.58 17.40
CA LEU A 21 -16.23 8.30 16.33
C LEU A 21 -17.62 8.87 16.63
N LYS A 22 -18.11 8.65 17.85
CA LYS A 22 -19.41 9.17 18.29
C LYS A 22 -19.43 10.69 18.40
N THR A 23 -18.34 11.29 18.88
CA THR A 23 -18.21 12.74 19.09
C THR A 23 -18.15 13.51 17.77
N PHE A 24 -17.43 12.96 16.77
CA PHE A 24 -17.35 13.54 15.43
C PHE A 24 -18.53 13.17 14.52
N ASN A 25 -19.49 12.39 15.04
CA ASN A 25 -20.68 11.94 14.33
C ASN A 25 -20.34 11.17 13.03
N GLU A 26 -19.32 10.32 13.11
CA GLU A 26 -18.85 9.52 11.99
C GLU A 26 -19.87 8.43 11.62
N THR A 27 -20.15 8.29 10.33
CA THR A 27 -21.11 7.33 9.80
C THR A 27 -20.46 6.35 8.84
N PRO A 28 -20.96 5.11 8.73
CA PRO A 28 -20.38 4.11 7.81
C PRO A 28 -20.41 4.51 6.32
N PHE A 29 -21.33 5.39 5.95
CA PHE A 29 -21.47 5.91 4.60
C PHE A 29 -21.32 7.44 4.63
N ILE A 30 -20.55 7.97 3.69
CA ILE A 30 -20.31 9.40 3.53
C ILE A 30 -20.62 9.83 2.10
N LYS A 31 -20.99 11.10 1.92
CA LYS A 31 -21.18 11.71 0.61
C LYS A 31 -20.05 12.70 0.37
N LYS A 32 -19.20 12.42 -0.61
CA LYS A 32 -18.07 13.25 -1.05
C LYS A 32 -17.98 13.26 -2.57
N SER A 33 -17.30 14.25 -3.12
CA SER A 33 -17.00 14.28 -4.55
C SER A 33 -15.94 13.24 -4.93
N VAL A 34 -15.88 12.89 -6.22
CA VAL A 34 -14.84 11.99 -6.76
C VAL A 34 -13.44 12.52 -6.43
N LYS A 35 -13.23 13.83 -6.56
CA LYS A 35 -11.94 14.47 -6.27
C LYS A 35 -11.51 14.26 -4.82
N GLU A 36 -12.43 14.40 -3.88
CA GLU A 36 -12.16 14.22 -2.44
C GLU A 36 -11.81 12.76 -2.11
N ILE A 37 -12.58 11.79 -2.64
CA ILE A 37 -12.32 10.37 -2.37
C ILE A 37 -10.98 9.90 -2.96
N LEU A 38 -10.66 10.34 -4.17
CA LEU A 38 -9.41 9.94 -4.84
C LEU A 38 -8.20 10.65 -4.25
N TRP A 39 -8.24 11.98 -4.13
CA TRP A 39 -7.04 12.79 -3.87
C TRP A 39 -6.96 13.37 -2.47
N GLY A 40 -7.97 13.13 -1.64
CA GLY A 40 -7.95 13.50 -0.24
C GLY A 40 -8.99 14.55 0.14
N TYR A 41 -9.57 14.39 1.32
CA TYR A 41 -10.30 15.41 2.04
C TYR A 41 -9.79 15.52 3.48
N ASP A 42 -9.98 16.71 4.05
CA ASP A 42 -9.66 16.96 5.46
C ASP A 42 -10.76 16.36 6.35
N ASP A 43 -10.33 15.61 7.36
CA ASP A 43 -11.21 14.84 8.23
C ASP A 43 -10.89 15.16 9.71
N PRO A 44 -11.86 15.71 10.47
CA PRO A 44 -11.64 16.10 11.86
C PRO A 44 -11.21 14.96 12.78
N LEU A 45 -11.65 13.72 12.50
CA LEU A 45 -11.24 12.56 13.27
C LEU A 45 -9.78 12.22 12.96
N VAL A 46 -9.35 12.26 11.70
CA VAL A 46 -7.96 12.03 11.31
C VAL A 46 -7.02 13.03 11.97
N ASP A 47 -7.38 14.31 12.00
CA ASP A 47 -6.61 15.36 12.67
C ASP A 47 -6.51 15.12 14.19
N PHE A 48 -7.64 14.74 14.80
CA PHE A 48 -7.68 14.37 16.22
C PHE A 48 -6.78 13.16 16.53
N LEU A 49 -6.85 12.11 15.72
CA LEU A 49 -6.06 10.89 15.92
C LEU A 49 -4.57 11.15 15.73
N ASN A 50 -4.18 11.94 14.72
CA ASN A 50 -2.78 12.33 14.54
C ASN A 50 -2.22 13.12 15.73
N ARG A 51 -3.07 13.87 16.44
CA ARG A 51 -2.68 14.63 17.64
C ARG A 51 -2.62 13.79 18.91
N VAL A 52 -3.59 12.89 19.11
CA VAL A 52 -3.73 12.12 20.36
C VAL A 52 -2.95 10.80 20.32
N LEU A 53 -2.87 10.18 19.15
CA LEU A 53 -2.21 8.89 18.90
C LEU A 53 -1.21 9.03 17.74
N PRO A 54 -0.10 9.77 17.93
CA PRO A 54 0.87 9.98 16.87
C PRO A 54 1.45 8.64 16.40
N GLY A 55 1.46 8.42 15.08
CA GLY A 55 2.00 7.21 14.46
C GLY A 55 1.01 6.05 14.27
N ILE A 56 -0.25 6.19 14.74
CA ILE A 56 -1.27 5.15 14.52
C ILE A 56 -1.80 5.13 13.07
N LEU A 57 -1.84 6.30 12.44
CA LEU A 57 -2.20 6.45 11.04
C LEU A 57 -0.91 6.52 10.21
N PRO A 58 -0.83 5.77 9.10
CA PRO A 58 0.34 5.81 8.23
C PRO A 58 0.41 7.09 7.37
N PHE A 59 -0.57 7.99 7.47
CA PHE A 59 -0.67 9.24 6.72
C PHE A 59 -0.94 10.42 7.67
N LYS A 60 -0.48 11.61 7.26
CA LYS A 60 -0.72 12.87 7.97
C LYS A 60 -1.61 13.79 7.13
N GLY A 61 -2.64 14.36 7.74
CA GLY A 61 -3.56 15.28 7.06
C GLY A 61 -4.71 14.56 6.38
N LYS A 62 -4.71 14.50 5.04
CA LYS A 62 -5.90 14.13 4.27
C LYS A 62 -6.13 12.63 4.18
N PHE A 63 -7.40 12.23 4.15
CA PHE A 63 -7.80 10.85 3.84
C PHE A 63 -8.30 10.74 2.41
N GLY A 64 -7.81 9.74 1.67
CA GLY A 64 -8.23 9.41 0.30
C GLY A 64 -7.43 8.22 -0.24
N LEU A 65 -7.84 7.68 -1.39
CA LEU A 65 -7.28 6.44 -1.94
C LEU A 65 -5.87 6.60 -2.54
N PHE A 66 -5.63 7.75 -3.19
CA PHE A 66 -4.39 8.07 -3.89
C PHE A 66 -3.73 9.34 -3.31
N VAL A 67 -3.94 9.57 -2.01
CA VAL A 67 -3.29 10.68 -1.29
C VAL A 67 -1.77 10.54 -1.45
N GLU A 68 -1.10 11.66 -1.69
CA GLU A 68 0.35 11.77 -1.89
C GLU A 68 0.91 11.01 -3.11
N MET A 69 0.09 10.36 -3.94
CA MET A 69 0.61 9.62 -5.11
C MET A 69 1.02 10.53 -6.27
N ASN A 70 0.51 11.76 -6.35
CA ASN A 70 0.83 12.68 -7.43
C ASN A 70 2.27 13.19 -7.34
N ASN A 71 3.05 13.06 -8.42
CA ASN A 71 4.49 13.36 -8.47
C ASN A 71 5.32 12.55 -7.45
N SER A 72 4.88 11.33 -7.13
CA SER A 72 5.60 10.39 -6.28
C SER A 72 6.04 9.14 -7.06
N ASN A 73 6.67 8.19 -6.38
CA ASN A 73 6.94 6.85 -6.92
C ASN A 73 6.66 5.79 -5.85
N THR A 74 6.41 4.57 -6.31
CA THR A 74 6.12 3.41 -5.45
C THR A 74 7.40 2.72 -4.95
N GLY A 75 8.53 3.43 -4.92
CA GLY A 75 9.84 2.92 -4.50
C GLY A 75 10.81 2.63 -5.66
N LEU A 76 12.01 2.18 -5.29
CA LEU A 76 13.11 1.92 -6.19
C LEU A 76 13.14 0.45 -6.61
N PHE A 77 12.99 0.19 -7.91
CA PHE A 77 13.19 -1.14 -8.49
C PHE A 77 14.61 -1.28 -9.03
N THR A 78 15.31 -2.31 -8.57
CA THR A 78 16.54 -2.79 -9.20
C THR A 78 16.17 -3.93 -10.13
N VAL A 79 16.39 -3.76 -11.44
CA VAL A 79 16.02 -4.74 -12.46
C VAL A 79 17.20 -5.22 -13.28
N TYR A 80 17.09 -6.41 -13.85
CA TYR A 80 18.08 -6.94 -14.78
C TYR A 80 17.98 -6.24 -16.15
N THR A 81 19.11 -5.78 -16.67
CA THR A 81 19.18 -5.08 -17.97
C THR A 81 19.10 -6.00 -19.18
N GLY A 82 19.26 -7.31 -18.98
CA GLY A 82 19.30 -8.29 -20.07
C GLY A 82 20.62 -8.37 -20.84
N ALA A 83 21.64 -7.56 -20.48
CA ALA A 83 22.90 -7.49 -21.24
C ALA A 83 23.69 -8.81 -21.28
N ASN A 84 23.68 -9.58 -20.18
CA ASN A 84 24.34 -10.88 -20.10
C ASN A 84 23.42 -12.04 -20.50
N ASP A 85 22.12 -11.86 -20.32
CA ASP A 85 21.09 -12.88 -20.56
C ASP A 85 19.76 -12.17 -20.84
N ILE A 86 19.37 -12.14 -22.11
CA ILE A 86 18.15 -11.44 -22.55
C ILE A 86 16.88 -12.06 -21.96
N THR A 87 16.93 -13.33 -21.52
CA THR A 87 15.77 -14.01 -20.92
C THR A 87 15.42 -13.47 -19.53
N LYS A 88 16.29 -12.65 -18.93
CA LYS A 88 16.08 -12.04 -17.61
C LYS A 88 15.75 -10.56 -17.65
N VAL A 89 15.70 -9.94 -18.83
CA VAL A 89 15.47 -8.50 -18.95
C VAL A 89 14.20 -8.07 -18.20
N HIS A 90 14.27 -6.95 -17.49
CA HIS A 90 13.20 -6.39 -16.66
C HIS A 90 12.73 -7.23 -15.46
N LEU A 91 13.29 -8.42 -15.21
CA LEU A 91 13.03 -9.12 -13.95
C LEU A 91 13.51 -8.25 -12.78
N VAL A 92 12.72 -8.24 -11.70
CA VAL A 92 13.05 -7.52 -10.47
C VAL A 92 14.08 -8.34 -9.70
N ASP A 93 15.22 -7.74 -9.37
CA ASP A 93 16.19 -8.33 -8.43
C ASP A 93 15.84 -7.98 -6.98
N ASN A 94 15.46 -6.72 -6.74
CA ASN A 94 15.01 -6.22 -5.46
C ASN A 94 14.16 -4.96 -5.63
N TRP A 95 13.26 -4.73 -4.67
CA TRP A 95 12.49 -3.50 -4.53
C TRP A 95 12.89 -2.85 -3.21
N ASN A 96 13.29 -1.57 -3.22
CA ASN A 96 13.80 -0.86 -2.05
C ASN A 96 14.92 -1.61 -1.29
N GLY A 97 15.75 -2.39 -2.02
CA GLY A 97 16.84 -3.18 -1.43
C GLY A 97 16.42 -4.52 -0.81
N ILE A 98 15.12 -4.85 -0.79
CA ILE A 98 14.60 -6.14 -0.29
C ILE A 98 14.24 -7.09 -1.44
N LYS A 99 14.47 -8.39 -1.23
CA LYS A 99 14.14 -9.46 -2.20
C LYS A 99 12.85 -10.21 -1.85
N GLU A 100 12.36 -10.00 -0.64
CA GLU A 100 11.11 -10.55 -0.13
C GLU A 100 10.46 -9.52 0.78
N VAL A 101 9.13 -9.48 0.78
CA VAL A 101 8.34 -8.69 1.72
C VAL A 101 8.10 -9.47 3.01
N ASN A 102 7.43 -8.88 4.00
CA ASN A 102 7.12 -9.53 5.27
C ASN A 102 5.64 -9.41 5.65
N TYR A 103 4.77 -9.27 4.65
CA TYR A 103 3.34 -9.04 4.84
C TYR A 103 2.57 -10.35 5.04
N TRP A 104 3.06 -11.45 4.46
CA TRP A 104 2.34 -12.71 4.37
C TRP A 104 2.94 -13.77 5.30
N HIS A 105 2.12 -14.76 5.66
CA HIS A 105 2.49 -15.79 6.64
C HIS A 105 3.47 -16.87 6.13
N SER A 106 3.83 -16.86 4.85
CA SER A 106 4.77 -17.84 4.29
C SER A 106 5.84 -17.17 3.45
N GLU A 107 7.04 -17.75 3.44
CA GLU A 107 8.17 -17.29 2.63
C GLU A 107 7.80 -17.23 1.15
N GLN A 108 7.10 -18.24 0.63
CA GLN A 108 6.67 -18.26 -0.76
C GLN A 108 5.76 -17.08 -1.13
N CYS A 109 4.82 -16.71 -0.26
CA CYS A 109 3.93 -15.56 -0.51
C CYS A 109 4.64 -14.21 -0.39
N ASN A 110 5.79 -14.18 0.29
CA ASN A 110 6.60 -12.99 0.48
C ASN A 110 7.60 -12.74 -0.65
N MET A 111 7.78 -13.68 -1.57
CA MET A 111 8.74 -13.53 -2.67
C MET A 111 8.36 -12.39 -3.62
N ILE A 112 9.34 -11.57 -3.98
CA ILE A 112 9.23 -10.59 -5.07
C ILE A 112 9.67 -11.28 -6.35
N ASN A 113 8.71 -11.72 -7.17
CA ASN A 113 8.95 -12.51 -8.38
C ASN A 113 8.48 -11.82 -9.65
N GLY A 114 9.15 -12.12 -10.76
CA GLY A 114 8.78 -11.63 -12.08
C GLY A 114 9.31 -10.23 -12.38
N THR A 115 8.59 -9.50 -13.24
CA THR A 115 8.94 -8.12 -13.62
C THR A 115 8.16 -7.10 -12.78
N ALA A 116 8.40 -5.81 -13.01
CA ALA A 116 7.60 -4.73 -12.42
C ALA A 116 6.27 -4.48 -13.16
N GLY A 117 5.95 -5.29 -14.19
CA GLY A 117 4.68 -5.27 -14.90
C GLY A 117 4.64 -4.35 -16.13
N GLU A 118 5.70 -3.58 -16.41
CA GLU A 118 5.76 -2.74 -17.62
C GLU A 118 6.29 -3.50 -18.86
N MET A 119 7.12 -4.53 -18.64
CA MET A 119 7.73 -5.34 -19.69
C MET A 119 7.98 -6.77 -19.20
N TRP A 120 8.07 -7.72 -20.14
CA TRP A 120 8.50 -9.11 -19.90
C TRP A 120 9.65 -9.50 -20.85
N PRO A 121 10.42 -10.55 -20.52
CA PRO A 121 11.44 -11.08 -21.42
C PRO A 121 10.90 -11.42 -22.81
N PRO A 122 11.73 -11.34 -23.87
CA PRO A 122 11.28 -11.64 -25.23
C PRO A 122 11.11 -13.14 -25.47
N PHE A 123 10.50 -13.49 -26.61
CA PHE A 123 10.30 -14.87 -27.09
C PHE A 123 9.40 -15.75 -26.22
N MET A 124 8.50 -15.13 -25.44
CA MET A 124 7.49 -15.87 -24.67
C MET A 124 6.46 -16.51 -25.59
N THR A 125 5.94 -17.64 -25.13
CA THR A 125 4.92 -18.46 -25.75
C THR A 125 3.60 -18.35 -24.97
N PRO A 126 2.45 -18.68 -25.58
CA PRO A 126 1.17 -18.68 -24.87
C PRO A 126 1.09 -19.66 -23.68
N SER A 127 2.00 -20.63 -23.60
CA SER A 127 2.11 -21.55 -22.45
C SER A 127 2.88 -20.97 -21.27
N ASP A 128 3.61 -19.86 -21.44
CA ASP A 128 4.41 -19.27 -20.37
C ASP A 128 3.55 -18.48 -19.39
N THR A 129 3.90 -18.57 -18.11
CA THR A 129 3.24 -17.79 -17.06
C THR A 129 3.92 -16.45 -16.87
N LEU A 130 3.16 -15.36 -17.02
CA LEU A 130 3.62 -14.00 -16.75
C LEU A 130 3.52 -13.73 -15.25
N THR A 131 4.68 -13.59 -14.60
CA THR A 131 4.76 -13.16 -13.20
C THR A 131 5.23 -11.71 -13.14
N PHE A 132 4.69 -10.97 -12.17
CA PHE A 132 5.10 -9.62 -11.87
C PHE A 132 4.78 -9.32 -10.40
N TYR A 133 5.49 -8.34 -9.84
CA TYR A 133 5.28 -7.84 -8.49
C TYR A 133 4.72 -6.42 -8.53
N SER A 134 3.68 -6.16 -7.74
CA SER A 134 3.08 -4.82 -7.60
C SER A 134 3.09 -4.39 -6.13
N PRO A 135 3.88 -3.36 -5.76
CA PRO A 135 3.90 -2.90 -4.38
C PRO A 135 2.53 -2.38 -3.93
N ASP A 136 1.73 -1.81 -4.84
CA ASP A 136 0.37 -1.35 -4.55
C ASP A 136 -0.58 -2.49 -4.17
N LEU A 137 -0.32 -3.70 -4.67
CA LEU A 137 -1.06 -4.93 -4.31
C LEU A 137 -0.43 -5.67 -3.12
N CYS A 138 0.73 -5.21 -2.63
CA CYS A 138 1.52 -5.84 -1.58
C CYS A 138 1.93 -7.29 -1.90
N ARG A 139 2.03 -7.68 -3.18
CA ARG A 139 2.37 -9.04 -3.63
C ARG A 139 2.73 -9.13 -5.12
#